data_AF-A0A6S7JMJ1-F1
#
_entry.id   AF-A0A6S7JMJ1-F1
#
_cell.length_a   1.000
_cell.length_b   1.000
_cell.length_c   1.000
_cell.angle_alpha   90.00
_cell.angle_beta   90.00
_cell.angle_gamma   90.00
#
_symmetry.space_group_name_H-M   'P 1'
#
loop_
_entity.id
_entity.type
_entity.pdbx_description
1 polymer ?
#
loop_
_entity_poly.entity_id
_entity_poly.type
_entity_poly.pdbx_seq_one_letter_code
_entity_poly.pdbx_strand_id
1 'polypeptide(L)'
;MSVSQEYRLAKSLVWSDQEFSLADFVKRYELPQVVLVVDGYCGVNERTTFSSGLILTLHSLHTTSKIVCQVPHSNAVVVPTSCPLKAEVIPMDCRDTIVTAYQLSTTCQQIKYVRVMEAGSTCNNNSLETLKTNDILQIKKNDSKNSVIRCKNLTTAQDVSILIDSTAVFVPLLDSNTYNLAEIQNKFGLPAKVRFLDKKAEKKLRSVPGKRQPSTYLSDLGQMTAIEEIQESDVIVTTTCSDFEEK
;
A
#
# COMPACT_ATOMS: atom_id res chain seq x y z
N MET A 1 -23.25 -32.24 11.04
CA MET A 1 -24.68 -32.41 11.36
C MET A 1 -25.45 -32.45 10.05
N SER A 2 -26.55 -33.18 9.93
CA SER A 2 -27.29 -33.22 8.65
C SER A 2 -28.07 -31.92 8.47
N VAL A 3 -28.15 -31.43 7.22
CA VAL A 3 -28.90 -30.22 6.80
C VAL A 3 -30.33 -30.20 7.37
N SER A 4 -30.92 -31.38 7.58
CA SER A 4 -32.26 -31.59 8.12
C SER A 4 -32.43 -31.17 9.59
N GLN A 5 -31.35 -31.15 10.37
CA GLN A 5 -31.38 -30.83 11.80
C GLN A 5 -31.22 -29.32 12.06
N GLU A 6 -30.36 -28.66 11.28
CA GLU A 6 -30.20 -27.20 11.27
C GLU A 6 -31.48 -26.50 10.80
N TYR A 7 -32.14 -27.04 9.77
CA TYR A 7 -33.44 -26.55 9.28
C TYR A 7 -34.56 -26.64 10.35
N ARG A 8 -34.58 -27.72 11.13
CA ARG A 8 -35.55 -27.90 12.23
C ARG A 8 -35.33 -26.93 13.37
N LEU A 9 -34.07 -26.66 13.71
CA LEU A 9 -33.71 -25.66 14.72
C LEU A 9 -34.10 -24.26 14.24
N ALA A 10 -33.81 -23.92 12.99
CA ALA A 10 -34.20 -22.67 12.36
C ALA A 10 -35.72 -22.41 12.43
N LYS A 11 -36.55 -23.43 12.14
CA LYS A 11 -38.02 -23.32 12.25
C LYS A 11 -38.55 -23.20 13.68
N SER A 12 -37.74 -23.54 14.68
CA SER A 12 -38.12 -23.42 16.10
C SER A 12 -37.75 -22.07 16.72
N LEU A 13 -36.99 -21.24 16.00
CA LEU A 13 -36.62 -19.91 16.47
C LEU A 13 -37.86 -19.00 16.48
N VAL A 14 -38.00 -18.25 17.58
CA VAL A 14 -38.96 -17.14 17.67
C VAL A 14 -38.22 -15.89 17.23
N TRP A 15 -38.62 -15.33 16.09
CA TRP A 15 -38.02 -14.12 15.54
C TRP A 15 -38.57 -12.88 16.26
N SER A 16 -37.73 -11.85 16.37
CA SER A 16 -38.18 -10.56 16.85
C SER A 16 -38.97 -9.83 15.76
N ASP A 17 -40.00 -9.07 16.14
CA ASP A 17 -40.74 -8.18 15.24
C ASP A 17 -39.96 -6.91 14.86
N GLN A 18 -38.71 -6.76 15.34
CA GLN A 18 -37.88 -5.59 15.07
C GLN A 18 -36.96 -5.84 13.88
N GLU A 19 -37.07 -4.98 12.89
CA GLU A 19 -36.22 -4.98 11.70
C GLU A 19 -35.10 -3.94 11.84
N PHE A 20 -33.92 -4.30 11.37
CA PHE A 20 -32.75 -3.44 11.41
C PHE A 20 -32.01 -3.49 10.08
N SER A 21 -31.44 -2.36 9.66
CA SER A 21 -30.35 -2.41 8.70
C SER A 21 -29.17 -3.18 9.33
N LEU A 22 -28.38 -3.88 8.51
CA LEU A 22 -27.21 -4.61 9.02
C LEU A 22 -26.25 -3.68 9.79
N ALA A 23 -26.10 -2.44 9.32
CA ALA A 23 -25.24 -1.43 9.94
C ALA A 23 -25.74 -1.00 11.34
N ASP A 24 -27.06 -0.89 11.54
CA ASP A 24 -27.62 -0.55 12.84
C ASP A 24 -27.65 -1.74 13.78
N PHE A 25 -27.89 -2.94 13.25
CA PHE A 25 -27.90 -4.19 14.01
C PHE A 25 -26.56 -4.42 14.72
N VAL A 26 -25.45 -4.38 13.97
CA VAL A 26 -24.11 -4.65 14.54
C VAL A 26 -23.60 -3.57 15.50
N LYS A 27 -24.20 -2.37 15.48
CA LYS A 27 -23.94 -1.32 16.47
C LYS A 27 -24.70 -1.55 17.77
N ARG A 28 -25.85 -2.22 17.70
CA ARG A 28 -26.78 -2.39 18.82
C ARG A 28 -26.59 -3.71 19.56
N TYR A 29 -26.19 -4.77 18.87
CA TYR A 29 -26.09 -6.11 19.41
C TYR A 29 -24.66 -6.65 19.33
N GLU A 30 -24.21 -7.30 20.40
CA GLU A 30 -22.93 -8.01 20.42
C GLU A 30 -23.01 -9.30 19.61
N LEU A 31 -21.99 -9.59 18.81
CA LEU A 31 -21.88 -10.78 17.97
C LEU A 31 -21.20 -11.94 18.74
N PRO A 32 -21.52 -13.22 18.45
CA PRO A 32 -22.32 -13.70 17.32
C PRO A 32 -23.85 -13.63 17.52
N GLN A 33 -24.60 -13.45 16.43
CA GLN A 33 -26.08 -13.41 16.43
C GLN A 33 -26.66 -14.17 15.24
N VAL A 34 -27.82 -14.79 15.43
CA VAL A 34 -28.58 -15.43 14.35
C VAL A 34 -29.68 -14.47 13.90
N VAL A 35 -29.73 -14.15 12.61
CA VAL A 35 -30.66 -13.18 12.03
C VAL A 35 -31.41 -13.78 10.83
N LEU A 36 -32.61 -13.28 10.60
CA LEU A 36 -33.40 -13.55 9.40
C LEU A 36 -33.30 -12.34 8.46
N VAL A 37 -32.96 -12.59 7.20
CA VAL A 37 -32.94 -11.55 6.17
C VAL A 37 -34.36 -11.31 5.69
N VAL A 38 -34.93 -10.17 6.06
CA VAL A 38 -36.28 -9.76 5.61
C VAL A 38 -36.20 -9.25 4.17
N ASP A 39 -35.34 -8.25 3.92
CA ASP A 39 -35.10 -7.71 2.59
C ASP A 39 -33.73 -8.13 2.06
N GLY A 40 -33.72 -8.75 0.88
CA GLY A 40 -32.49 -9.18 0.21
C GLY A 40 -31.62 -8.02 -0.25
N TYR A 41 -30.35 -8.31 -0.53
CA TYR A 41 -29.36 -7.36 -1.06
C TYR A 41 -28.69 -7.95 -2.30
N CYS A 42 -28.67 -7.21 -3.41
CA CYS A 42 -28.00 -7.63 -4.64
C CYS A 42 -26.60 -7.00 -4.70
N GLY A 43 -25.58 -7.81 -4.41
CA GLY A 43 -24.19 -7.39 -4.45
C GLY A 43 -23.56 -7.48 -5.84
N VAL A 44 -22.27 -7.16 -5.93
CA VAL A 44 -21.50 -7.17 -7.19
C VAL A 44 -21.31 -8.59 -7.73
N ASN A 45 -21.36 -9.59 -6.84
CA ASN A 45 -21.29 -11.01 -7.17
C ASN A 45 -22.12 -11.83 -6.17
N GLU A 46 -22.32 -13.12 -6.46
CA GLU A 46 -23.10 -14.05 -5.63
C GLU A 46 -22.66 -14.09 -4.16
N ARG A 47 -21.36 -13.93 -3.86
CA ARG A 47 -20.85 -13.95 -2.47
C ARG A 47 -21.26 -12.73 -1.66
N THR A 48 -21.65 -11.66 -2.33
CA THR A 48 -22.10 -10.40 -1.74
C THR A 48 -23.61 -10.20 -1.87
N THR A 49 -24.32 -11.21 -2.37
CA THR A 49 -25.78 -11.18 -2.58
C THR A 49 -26.47 -12.01 -1.51
N PHE A 50 -27.51 -11.44 -0.90
CA PHE A 50 -28.36 -12.10 0.09
C PHE A 50 -29.80 -12.10 -0.41
N SER A 51 -30.45 -13.25 -0.41
CA SER A 51 -31.89 -13.34 -0.70
C SER A 51 -32.71 -13.09 0.57
N SER A 52 -33.94 -12.61 0.39
CA SER A 52 -34.93 -12.64 1.47
C SER A 52 -35.18 -14.07 1.94
N GLY A 53 -35.51 -14.24 3.23
CA GLY A 53 -35.76 -15.52 3.88
C GLY A 53 -34.50 -16.31 4.27
N LEU A 54 -33.30 -15.78 4.04
CA LEU A 54 -32.06 -16.41 4.48
C LEU A 54 -31.87 -16.27 5.99
N ILE A 55 -31.46 -17.35 6.64
CA ILE A 55 -31.00 -17.31 8.03
C ILE A 55 -29.49 -17.29 8.05
N LEU A 56 -28.94 -16.23 8.63
CA LEU A 56 -27.51 -15.99 8.72
C LEU A 56 -27.08 -16.04 10.19
N THR A 57 -25.93 -16.65 10.44
CA THR A 57 -25.17 -16.38 11.66
C THR A 57 -24.16 -15.28 11.36
N LEU A 58 -24.36 -14.11 11.97
CA LEU A 58 -23.37 -13.03 12.02
C LEU A 58 -22.34 -13.39 13.08
N HIS A 59 -21.10 -13.69 12.68
CA HIS A 59 -20.07 -14.18 13.61
C HIS A 59 -19.31 -13.05 14.28
N SER A 60 -18.85 -12.08 13.49
CA SER A 60 -18.02 -11.00 13.98
C SER A 60 -18.04 -9.81 13.03
N LEU A 61 -17.78 -8.63 13.60
CA LEU A 61 -17.56 -7.37 12.89
C LEU A 61 -16.05 -7.14 12.81
N HIS A 62 -15.51 -7.16 11.60
CA HIS A 62 -14.10 -6.95 11.35
C HIS A 62 -13.88 -5.54 10.80
N THR A 63 -13.29 -4.67 11.60
CA THR A 63 -12.94 -3.31 11.15
C THR A 63 -11.49 -3.27 10.71
N THR A 64 -11.27 -2.85 9.47
CA THR A 64 -9.93 -2.67 8.90
C THR A 64 -9.69 -1.21 8.61
N SER A 65 -8.53 -0.74 9.09
CA SER A 65 -7.99 0.55 8.70
C SER A 65 -7.29 0.43 7.35
N LYS A 66 -7.57 1.37 6.46
CA LYS A 66 -6.99 1.44 5.12
C LYS A 66 -6.56 2.89 4.83
N ILE A 67 -5.55 3.05 4.00
CA ILE A 67 -5.07 4.36 3.55
C ILE A 67 -5.41 4.54 2.08
N VAL A 68 -5.97 5.71 1.76
CA VAL A 68 -6.22 6.13 0.39
C VAL A 68 -4.93 6.67 -0.20
N CYS A 69 -4.44 6.02 -1.25
CA CYS A 69 -3.23 6.39 -1.96
C CYS A 69 -3.59 6.92 -3.36
N GLN A 70 -3.35 8.20 -3.60
CA GLN A 70 -3.50 8.80 -4.92
C GLN A 70 -2.29 8.50 -5.80
N VAL A 71 -2.54 7.82 -6.91
CA VAL A 71 -1.53 7.56 -7.94
C VAL A 71 -1.58 8.69 -8.98
N PRO A 72 -0.44 9.24 -9.42
CA PRO A 72 -0.41 10.24 -10.49
C PRO A 72 -1.09 9.71 -11.76
N HIS A 73 -1.99 10.50 -12.34
CA HIS A 73 -2.69 10.19 -13.59
C HIS A 73 -3.49 8.88 -13.60
N SER A 74 -3.83 8.35 -12.42
CA SER A 74 -4.63 7.13 -12.26
C SER A 74 -5.62 7.30 -11.13
N ASN A 75 -6.53 6.33 -10.98
CA ASN A 75 -7.46 6.30 -9.87
C ASN A 75 -6.73 6.06 -8.56
N ALA A 76 -7.30 6.58 -7.47
CA ALA A 76 -6.82 6.27 -6.13
C ALA A 76 -6.94 4.77 -5.86
N VAL A 77 -5.98 4.24 -5.10
CA VAL A 77 -5.97 2.87 -4.62
C VAL A 77 -6.08 2.87 -3.11
N VAL A 78 -6.80 1.90 -2.56
CA VAL A 78 -6.98 1.76 -1.12
C VAL A 78 -6.08 0.63 -0.65
N VAL A 79 -5.18 0.92 0.29
CA VAL A 79 -4.19 -0.03 0.79
C VAL A 79 -4.40 -0.24 2.29
N PRO A 80 -4.58 -1.48 2.77
CA PRO A 80 -4.69 -1.74 4.21
C PRO A 80 -3.47 -1.22 4.98
N THR A 81 -3.68 -0.60 6.15
CA THR A 81 -2.55 -0.17 7.01
C THR A 81 -1.70 -1.34 7.49
N SER A 82 -2.30 -2.53 7.58
CA SER A 82 -1.63 -3.81 7.87
C SER A 82 -0.80 -4.36 6.70
N CYS A 83 -0.75 -3.68 5.54
CA CYS A 83 0.03 -4.11 4.39
C CYS A 83 1.52 -4.29 4.78
N PRO A 84 2.11 -5.48 4.59
CA PRO A 84 3.49 -5.75 5.00
C PRO A 84 4.53 -5.17 4.04
N LEU A 85 4.11 -4.62 2.89
CA LEU A 85 5.02 -4.06 1.91
C LEU A 85 5.72 -2.83 2.48
N LYS A 86 7.04 -2.78 2.27
CA LYS A 86 7.87 -1.64 2.64
C LYS A 86 7.84 -0.62 1.51
N ALA A 87 7.90 0.64 1.86
CA ALA A 87 7.94 1.78 0.98
C ALA A 87 9.04 2.75 1.41
N GLU A 88 9.58 3.46 0.42
CA GLU A 88 10.40 4.64 0.62
C GLU A 88 9.51 5.88 0.75
N VAL A 89 9.95 6.84 1.56
CA VAL A 89 9.27 8.14 1.69
C VAL A 89 10.02 9.18 0.87
N ILE A 90 9.27 9.89 0.04
CA ILE A 90 9.79 10.88 -0.90
C ILE A 90 9.41 12.27 -0.37
N PRO A 91 10.30 13.28 -0.48
CA PRO A 91 9.97 14.65 -0.09
C PRO A 91 8.79 15.20 -0.92
N MET A 92 7.82 15.81 -0.24
CA MET A 92 6.61 16.36 -0.88
C MET A 92 6.94 17.46 -1.90
N ASP A 93 7.98 18.26 -1.61
CA ASP A 93 8.39 19.39 -2.45
C ASP A 93 9.08 18.97 -3.75
N CYS A 94 9.49 17.69 -3.87
CA CYS A 94 10.06 17.16 -5.10
C CYS A 94 8.96 16.88 -6.12
N ARG A 95 8.77 17.83 -7.04
CA ARG A 95 7.91 17.68 -8.22
C ARG A 95 8.42 16.56 -9.12
N ASP A 96 9.72 16.58 -9.39
CA ASP A 96 10.37 15.58 -10.23
C ASP A 96 10.56 14.28 -9.45
N THR A 97 10.13 13.18 -10.07
CA THR A 97 10.27 11.83 -9.53
C THR A 97 11.73 11.35 -9.54
N ILE A 98 12.53 11.99 -10.39
CA ILE A 98 13.90 11.67 -10.72
C ILE A 98 14.69 12.98 -10.80
N VAL A 99 15.89 13.00 -10.25
CA VAL A 99 16.77 14.17 -10.22
C VAL A 99 18.18 13.82 -10.69
N THR A 100 18.83 14.75 -11.37
CA THR A 100 20.25 14.65 -11.78
C THR A 100 21.19 15.20 -10.70
N ALA A 101 22.49 14.90 -10.83
CA ALA A 101 23.50 15.52 -9.98
C ALA A 101 23.44 17.07 -10.05
N TYR A 102 23.22 17.62 -11.24
CA TYR A 102 23.05 19.06 -11.41
C TYR A 102 21.89 19.62 -10.59
N GLN A 103 20.71 18.99 -10.66
CA GLN A 103 19.54 19.41 -9.89
C GLN A 103 19.74 19.29 -8.39
N LEU A 104 20.41 18.22 -7.91
CA LEU A 104 20.79 18.06 -6.50
C LEU A 104 21.68 19.21 -6.02
N SER A 105 22.55 19.72 -6.89
CA SER A 105 23.46 20.81 -6.53
C SER A 105 22.80 22.20 -6.53
N THR A 106 21.69 22.37 -7.23
CA THR A 106 21.07 23.69 -7.51
C THR A 106 19.68 23.81 -6.88
N THR A 107 18.72 23.06 -7.41
CA THR A 107 17.29 23.19 -7.09
C THR A 107 16.86 22.32 -5.88
N CYS A 108 17.61 21.26 -5.58
CA CYS A 108 17.24 20.26 -4.58
C CYS A 108 18.24 20.18 -3.40
N GLN A 109 18.78 21.31 -2.96
CA GLN A 109 19.82 21.37 -1.91
C GLN A 109 19.36 20.90 -0.53
N GLN A 110 18.05 20.91 -0.27
CA GLN A 110 17.45 20.42 0.97
C GLN A 110 17.44 18.88 1.08
N ILE A 111 17.67 18.18 -0.03
CA ILE A 111 17.64 16.71 -0.09
C ILE A 111 18.89 16.15 0.58
N LYS A 112 18.68 15.30 1.59
CA LYS A 112 19.76 14.67 2.36
C LYS A 112 20.06 13.24 1.92
N TYR A 113 19.09 12.57 1.32
CA TYR A 113 19.18 11.18 0.93
C TYR A 113 18.70 11.01 -0.50
N VAL A 114 19.41 10.18 -1.26
CA VAL A 114 19.03 9.84 -2.63
C VAL A 114 19.29 8.37 -2.89
N ARG A 115 18.49 7.76 -3.74
CA ARG A 115 18.75 6.41 -4.26
C ARG A 115 19.21 6.48 -5.72
N VAL A 116 20.25 5.75 -6.06
CA VAL A 116 20.77 5.65 -7.42
C VAL A 116 19.79 4.86 -8.29
N MET A 117 19.31 5.45 -9.39
CA MET A 117 18.56 4.74 -10.42
C MET A 117 19.50 4.21 -11.49
N GLU A 118 20.35 5.10 -12.00
CA GLU A 118 21.29 4.79 -13.07
C GLU A 118 22.66 5.35 -12.67
N ALA A 119 23.67 4.48 -12.71
CA ALA A 119 25.05 4.89 -12.46
C ALA A 119 25.56 5.67 -13.69
N GLY A 120 25.99 6.91 -13.47
CA GLY A 120 26.66 7.72 -14.47
C GLY A 120 28.18 7.56 -14.43
N SER A 121 28.87 8.22 -15.36
CA SER A 121 30.33 8.34 -15.29
C SER A 121 30.72 9.28 -14.14
N THR A 122 31.76 8.91 -13.36
CA THR A 122 32.31 9.74 -12.27
C THR A 122 33.78 10.07 -12.58
N CYS A 123 34.27 11.23 -12.13
CA CYS A 123 35.57 11.81 -12.56
C CYS A 123 36.81 10.95 -12.31
N ASN A 124 36.73 9.94 -11.45
CA ASN A 124 37.91 9.15 -11.10
C ASN A 124 37.80 7.78 -11.76
N ASN A 125 38.59 7.59 -12.82
CA ASN A 125 38.88 6.31 -13.47
C ASN A 125 39.54 5.24 -12.55
N ASN A 126 39.50 5.43 -11.23
CA ASN A 126 39.85 4.42 -10.21
C ASN A 126 38.63 3.98 -9.36
N SER A 127 37.41 4.43 -9.70
CA SER A 127 36.20 4.27 -8.87
C SER A 127 34.96 3.84 -9.66
N LEU A 128 35.13 3.37 -10.90
CA LEU A 128 34.04 2.92 -11.79
C LEU A 128 33.21 1.77 -11.19
N GLU A 129 33.66 1.15 -10.09
CA GLU A 129 32.97 0.05 -9.40
C GLU A 129 32.10 0.46 -8.19
N THR A 130 32.08 1.74 -7.77
CA THR A 130 31.57 2.12 -6.43
C THR A 130 30.09 2.51 -6.35
N LEU A 131 29.47 2.96 -7.44
CA LEU A 131 28.04 3.33 -7.47
C LEU A 131 27.24 2.28 -8.22
N LYS A 132 26.33 1.62 -7.53
CA LYS A 132 25.43 0.62 -8.11
C LYS A 132 24.00 1.13 -8.08
N THR A 133 23.20 0.71 -9.06
CA THR A 133 21.75 0.91 -9.02
C THR A 133 21.19 0.41 -7.68
N ASN A 134 20.27 1.18 -7.11
CA ASN A 134 19.66 1.02 -5.79
C ASN A 134 20.57 1.33 -4.59
N ASP A 135 21.80 1.80 -4.78
CA ASP A 135 22.57 2.35 -3.66
C ASP A 135 21.87 3.57 -3.06
N ILE A 136 21.87 3.66 -1.73
CA ILE A 136 21.35 4.82 -1.01
C ILE A 136 22.53 5.68 -0.56
N LEU A 137 22.51 6.94 -0.98
CA LEU A 137 23.55 7.90 -0.71
C LEU A 137 23.04 8.96 0.27
N GLN A 138 23.84 9.27 1.28
CA GLN A 138 23.65 10.42 2.14
C GLN A 138 24.49 11.58 1.62
N ILE A 139 23.85 12.67 1.21
CA ILE A 139 24.53 13.89 0.77
C ILE A 139 25.13 14.57 2.00
N LYS A 140 26.46 14.75 1.99
CA LYS A 140 27.20 15.41 3.07
C LYS A 140 27.45 16.87 2.77
N LYS A 141 27.87 17.16 1.54
CA LYS A 141 28.26 18.51 1.13
C LYS A 141 28.18 18.66 -0.38
N ASN A 142 27.69 19.81 -0.82
CA ASN A 142 27.89 20.29 -2.18
C ASN A 142 29.14 21.18 -2.24
N ASP A 143 30.13 20.79 -3.03
CA ASP A 143 31.39 21.50 -3.23
C ASP A 143 31.39 22.18 -4.60
N SER A 144 30.71 23.32 -4.68
CA SER A 144 30.54 24.09 -5.93
C SER A 144 31.86 24.56 -6.53
N LYS A 145 32.92 24.72 -5.72
CA LYS A 145 34.26 25.12 -6.22
C LYS A 145 34.90 24.03 -7.07
N ASN A 146 34.71 22.78 -6.68
CA ASN A 146 35.24 21.62 -7.38
C ASN A 146 34.21 20.98 -8.31
N SER A 147 32.99 21.52 -8.36
CA SER A 147 31.84 20.94 -9.09
C SER A 147 31.53 19.49 -8.71
N VAL A 148 31.61 19.19 -7.41
CA VAL A 148 31.40 17.83 -6.86
C VAL A 148 30.37 17.84 -5.74
N ILE A 149 29.51 16.83 -5.71
CA ILE A 149 28.67 16.46 -4.57
C ILE A 149 29.36 15.34 -3.80
N ARG A 150 29.67 15.58 -2.54
CA ARG A 150 30.26 14.57 -1.64
C ARG A 150 29.16 13.85 -0.89
N CYS A 151 29.15 12.53 -1.03
CA CYS A 151 28.16 11.64 -0.47
C CYS A 151 28.84 10.54 0.35
N LYS A 152 28.12 9.99 1.32
CA LYS A 152 28.44 8.68 1.92
C LYS A 152 27.48 7.66 1.33
N ASN A 153 28.00 6.62 0.68
CA ASN A 153 27.20 5.47 0.26
C ASN A 153 26.86 4.64 1.50
N LEU A 154 25.58 4.57 1.83
CA LEU A 154 25.11 3.85 3.02
C LEU A 154 25.06 2.34 2.81
N THR A 155 25.04 1.86 1.56
CA THR A 155 25.11 0.44 1.22
C THR A 155 26.51 -0.12 1.43
N THR A 156 27.52 0.60 0.94
CA THR A 156 28.93 0.15 0.99
C THR A 156 29.74 0.77 2.14
N ALA A 157 29.16 1.74 2.85
CA ALA A 157 29.81 2.57 3.86
C ALA A 157 31.01 3.39 3.36
N GLN A 158 31.19 3.53 2.05
CA GLN A 158 32.28 4.29 1.43
C GLN A 158 31.88 5.73 1.12
N ASP A 159 32.85 6.64 1.18
CA ASP A 159 32.65 8.00 0.69
C ASP A 159 32.80 8.05 -0.83
N VAL A 160 31.89 8.75 -1.48
CA VAL A 160 31.77 8.85 -2.94
C VAL A 160 31.66 10.31 -3.34
N SER A 161 32.29 10.66 -4.45
CA SER A 161 32.26 12.00 -5.04
C SER A 161 31.60 11.93 -6.41
N ILE A 162 30.52 12.69 -6.60
CA ILE A 162 29.73 12.71 -7.82
C ILE A 162 29.95 14.06 -8.50
N LEU A 163 30.34 14.05 -9.77
CA LEU A 163 30.43 15.27 -10.55
C LEU A 163 29.04 15.86 -10.79
N ILE A 164 28.93 17.19 -10.74
CA ILE A 164 27.68 17.91 -11.00
C ILE A 164 27.17 17.68 -12.44
N ASP A 165 28.06 17.48 -13.41
CA ASP A 165 27.75 17.19 -14.82
C ASP A 165 27.62 15.68 -15.11
N SER A 166 27.65 14.83 -14.07
CA SER A 166 27.47 13.39 -14.23
C SER A 166 26.10 13.06 -14.83
N THR A 167 26.07 12.03 -15.67
CA THR A 167 24.83 11.44 -16.21
C THR A 167 24.08 10.57 -15.19
N ALA A 168 24.56 10.49 -13.95
CA ALA A 168 23.92 9.71 -12.91
C ALA A 168 22.54 10.28 -12.55
N VAL A 169 21.62 9.37 -12.30
CA VAL A 169 20.21 9.69 -12.09
C VAL A 169 19.75 9.12 -10.75
N PHE A 170 19.02 9.93 -9.98
CA PHE A 170 18.67 9.62 -8.60
C PHE A 170 17.18 9.82 -8.32
N VAL A 171 16.68 9.14 -7.29
CA VAL A 171 15.38 9.44 -6.67
C VAL A 171 15.62 10.10 -5.32
N PRO A 172 15.04 11.29 -5.05
CA PRO A 172 15.17 11.94 -3.75
C PRO A 172 14.38 11.18 -2.68
N LEU A 173 14.98 11.07 -1.49
CA LEU A 173 14.41 10.39 -0.34
C LEU A 173 14.37 11.32 0.87
N LEU A 174 13.31 11.18 1.67
CA LEU A 174 13.16 11.92 2.93
C LEU A 174 14.02 11.29 4.05
N ASP A 175 14.15 9.96 4.03
CA ASP A 175 14.94 9.15 4.96
C ASP A 175 15.60 7.99 4.18
N SER A 176 16.72 7.45 4.68
CA SER A 176 17.41 6.29 4.08
C SER A 176 16.73 4.96 4.38
N ASN A 177 15.80 4.92 5.34
CA ASN A 177 15.12 3.70 5.75
C ASN A 177 13.85 3.43 4.91
N THR A 178 13.33 2.22 5.05
CA THR A 178 12.07 1.79 4.42
C THR A 178 11.05 1.44 5.48
N TYR A 179 9.79 1.74 5.22
CA TYR A 179 8.71 1.71 6.20
C TYR A 179 7.45 1.06 5.63
N ASN A 180 6.66 0.38 6.45
CA ASN A 180 5.29 0.02 6.06
C ASN A 180 4.39 1.25 6.21
N LEU A 181 3.16 1.18 5.71
CA LEU A 181 2.24 2.32 5.74
C LEU A 181 1.91 2.82 7.14
N ALA A 182 1.69 1.92 8.10
CA ALA A 182 1.42 2.31 9.48
C ALA A 182 2.61 3.05 10.12
N GLU A 183 3.84 2.59 9.89
CA GLU A 183 5.07 3.26 10.31
C GLU A 183 5.21 4.64 9.65
N ILE A 184 4.83 4.77 8.37
CA ILE A 184 4.88 6.05 7.65
C ILE A 184 3.89 7.04 8.26
N GLN A 185 2.64 6.61 8.45
CA GLN A 185 1.60 7.43 9.07
C GLN A 185 2.04 7.90 10.45
N ASN A 186 2.58 7.01 11.29
CA ASN A 186 2.98 7.34 12.65
C ASN A 186 4.20 8.27 12.70
N LYS A 187 5.17 8.11 11.80
CA LYS A 187 6.43 8.85 11.82
C LYS A 187 6.38 10.17 11.05
N PHE A 188 5.72 10.18 9.89
CA PHE A 188 5.73 11.32 8.95
C PHE A 188 4.36 12.01 8.86
N GLY A 189 3.29 11.38 9.36
CA GLY A 189 1.93 11.87 9.18
C GLY A 189 1.41 11.67 7.75
N LEU A 190 0.18 12.12 7.51
CA LEU A 190 -0.44 12.19 6.20
C LEU A 190 -0.76 13.67 5.87
N PRO A 191 -0.67 14.11 4.60
CA PRO A 191 -0.31 13.31 3.43
C PRO A 191 1.20 12.99 3.35
N ALA A 192 1.54 11.83 2.80
CA ALA A 192 2.93 11.40 2.58
C ALA A 192 3.13 10.81 1.19
N LYS A 193 4.18 11.27 0.48
CA LYS A 193 4.57 10.71 -0.82
C LYS A 193 5.42 9.47 -0.61
N VAL A 194 5.00 8.35 -1.18
CA VAL A 194 5.58 7.03 -0.95
C VAL A 194 5.81 6.28 -2.26
N ARG A 195 6.76 5.35 -2.24
CA ARG A 195 7.01 4.40 -3.34
C ARG A 195 7.20 3.01 -2.76
N PHE A 196 6.31 2.09 -3.07
CA PHE A 196 6.39 0.71 -2.60
C PHE A 196 7.54 -0.04 -3.25
N LEU A 197 8.22 -0.85 -2.44
CA LEU A 197 9.28 -1.75 -2.86
C LEU A 197 8.74 -3.18 -2.86
N ASP A 198 8.82 -3.86 -4.01
CA ASP A 198 8.56 -5.29 -4.07
C ASP A 198 9.80 -6.05 -4.52
N LYS A 199 10.34 -6.89 -3.62
CA LYS A 199 11.49 -7.77 -3.88
C LYS A 199 11.21 -8.80 -4.98
N LYS A 200 9.94 -9.12 -5.28
CA LYS A 200 9.55 -10.08 -6.33
C LYS A 200 9.44 -9.42 -7.71
N ALA A 201 8.99 -8.17 -7.79
CA ALA A 201 8.97 -7.39 -9.03
C ALA A 201 10.39 -7.18 -9.60
N GLU A 202 11.38 -6.92 -8.73
CA GLU A 202 12.79 -6.78 -9.12
C GLU A 202 13.41 -8.08 -9.68
N LYS A 203 12.94 -9.25 -9.24
CA LYS A 203 13.37 -10.55 -9.79
C LYS A 203 12.70 -10.88 -11.14
N LYS A 204 11.45 -10.48 -11.35
CA LYS A 204 10.71 -10.75 -12.61
C LYS A 204 11.22 -9.94 -13.80
N LEU A 205 11.79 -8.74 -13.58
CA LEU A 205 12.53 -8.01 -14.62
C LEU A 205 13.75 -8.77 -15.15
N ARG A 206 14.24 -9.79 -14.42
CA ARG A 206 15.36 -10.66 -14.83
C ARG A 206 14.92 -11.98 -15.48
N SER A 207 13.62 -12.26 -15.60
CA SER A 207 13.10 -13.50 -16.21
C SER A 207 12.31 -13.22 -17.48
N VAL A 208 12.77 -13.84 -18.57
CA VAL A 208 12.22 -14.03 -19.94
C VAL A 208 10.76 -13.57 -20.20
N PRO A 209 10.48 -12.89 -21.34
CA PRO A 209 9.13 -12.47 -21.71
C PRO A 209 8.26 -13.67 -22.11
N GLY A 210 7.18 -13.91 -21.36
CA GLY A 210 6.16 -14.87 -21.76
C GLY A 210 5.17 -15.15 -20.64
N LYS A 211 3.90 -14.77 -20.85
CA LYS A 211 2.74 -14.86 -19.95
C LYS A 211 2.65 -13.74 -18.89
N ARG A 212 2.15 -12.57 -19.33
CA ARG A 212 1.62 -11.54 -18.43
C ARG A 212 0.23 -11.97 -17.94
N GLN A 213 0.12 -12.38 -16.68
CA GLN A 213 -1.13 -12.16 -15.94
C GLN A 213 -1.07 -10.75 -15.34
N PRO A 214 -2.11 -9.91 -15.50
CA PRO A 214 -2.13 -8.59 -14.89
C PRO A 214 -2.44 -8.75 -13.41
N SER A 215 -1.41 -8.91 -12.59
CA SER A 215 -1.50 -8.55 -11.18
C SER A 215 -0.74 -7.23 -11.05
N THR A 216 -1.46 -6.10 -11.04
CA THR A 216 -0.85 -4.80 -10.78
C THR A 216 -0.34 -4.80 -9.35
N TYR A 217 0.97 -4.99 -9.15
CA TYR A 217 1.54 -4.91 -7.80
C TYR A 217 1.61 -3.42 -7.39
N LEU A 218 1.49 -3.13 -6.10
CA LEU A 218 1.59 -1.74 -5.62
C LEU A 218 2.93 -1.08 -5.98
N SER A 219 4.00 -1.88 -6.15
CA SER A 219 5.30 -1.44 -6.66
C SER A 219 5.25 -0.94 -8.11
N ASP A 220 4.35 -1.50 -8.93
CA ASP A 220 4.25 -1.20 -10.36
C ASP A 220 3.53 0.14 -10.60
N LEU A 221 2.77 0.59 -9.60
CA LEU A 221 2.10 1.90 -9.61
C LEU A 221 3.07 3.08 -9.43
N GLY A 222 4.34 2.79 -9.10
CA GLY A 222 5.37 3.80 -8.93
C GLY A 222 5.17 4.64 -7.67
N GLN A 223 5.29 5.96 -7.81
CA GLN A 223 5.12 6.91 -6.71
C GLN A 223 3.64 7.20 -6.50
N MET A 224 3.21 7.31 -5.25
CA MET A 224 1.84 7.67 -4.88
C MET A 224 1.85 8.58 -3.64
N THR A 225 0.74 9.25 -3.40
CA THR A 225 0.55 10.08 -2.21
C THR A 225 -0.47 9.40 -1.31
N ALA A 226 -0.05 8.92 -0.15
CA ALA A 226 -0.95 8.52 0.92
C ALA A 226 -1.62 9.78 1.47
N ILE A 227 -2.94 9.88 1.39
CA ILE A 227 -3.70 11.10 1.69
C ILE A 227 -4.34 11.04 3.07
N GLU A 228 -5.12 10.01 3.31
CA GLU A 228 -5.93 9.88 4.52
C GLU A 228 -6.14 8.42 4.90
N GLU A 229 -6.45 8.20 6.17
CA GLU A 229 -6.88 6.92 6.71
C GLU A 229 -8.41 6.86 6.71
N ILE A 230 -8.94 5.75 6.22
CA ILE A 230 -10.35 5.40 6.26
C ILE A 230 -10.54 4.10 7.04
N GLN A 231 -11.70 3.94 7.67
CA GLN A 231 -12.10 2.69 8.30
C GLN A 231 -13.18 2.02 7.46
N GLU A 232 -13.01 0.73 7.22
CA GLU A 232 -13.99 -0.10 6.53
C GLU A 232 -14.31 -1.30 7.41
N SER A 233 -15.59 -1.56 7.62
CA SER A 233 -16.07 -2.62 8.48
C SER A 233 -16.82 -3.67 7.67
N ASP A 234 -16.38 -4.91 7.80
CA ASP A 234 -16.97 -6.08 7.16
C ASP A 234 -17.61 -6.98 8.22
N VAL A 235 -18.76 -7.58 7.91
CA VAL A 235 -19.39 -8.58 8.78
C VAL A 235 -19.10 -9.97 8.24
N ILE A 236 -18.54 -10.85 9.06
CA ILE A 236 -18.34 -12.24 8.70
C ILE A 236 -19.64 -13.00 8.97
N VAL A 237 -20.18 -13.62 7.92
CA VAL A 237 -21.46 -14.33 7.99
C VAL A 237 -21.33 -15.75 7.47
N THR A 238 -22.15 -16.65 7.98
CA THR A 238 -22.39 -17.97 7.38
C THR A 238 -23.88 -18.18 7.19
N THR A 239 -24.26 -18.67 6.01
CA THR A 239 -25.63 -19.09 5.75
C THR A 239 -25.92 -20.38 6.50
N THR A 240 -26.86 -20.32 7.44
CA THR A 240 -27.30 -21.48 8.23
C THR A 240 -28.44 -22.22 7.52
N CYS A 241 -29.28 -21.48 6.80
CA CYS A 241 -30.40 -22.05 6.06
C CYS A 241 -30.72 -21.18 4.83
N SER A 242 -30.90 -21.84 3.69
CA SER A 242 -31.61 -21.32 2.52
C SER A 242 -32.96 -22.04 2.46
N ASP A 243 -34.04 -21.35 2.11
CA ASP A 243 -35.42 -21.88 2.01
C ASP A 243 -36.27 -21.82 3.30
N PHE A 244 -36.33 -20.65 3.93
CA PHE A 244 -37.44 -20.34 4.84
C PHE A 244 -38.65 -19.89 4.00
N GLU A 245 -39.52 -20.83 3.65
CA GLU A 245 -40.84 -20.47 3.10
C GLU A 245 -41.68 -19.83 4.22
N GLU A 246 -42.02 -18.55 4.06
CA GLU A 246 -43.08 -17.91 4.83
C GLU A 246 -44.38 -18.70 4.62
N LYS A 247 -45.06 -19.01 5.74
CA LYS A 247 -46.38 -19.64 5.75
C LYS A 247 -47.48 -18.60 5.71
#